data_AF-A0A929SC24-F1
#
_entry.id   AF-A0A929SC24-F1
#
_cell.length_a   1.000
_cell.length_b   1.000
_cell.length_c   1.000
_cell.angle_alpha   90.00
_cell.angle_beta   90.00
_cell.angle_gamma   90.00
#
_symmetry.space_group_name_H-M   'P 1'
#
loop_
_entity.id
_entity.type
_entity.pdbx_description
1 polymer ?
#
loop_
_entity_poly.entity_id
_entity_poly.type
_entity_poly.pdbx_seq_one_letter_code
_entity_poly.pdbx_strand_id
1 'polypeptide(L)'
;MQEVKKLTKKQKIQLFLYQVGQRLKEKWKLLKSKLLNFLDSHHGLFIIILIICCLESYILSSQNIFISQDHFYTLSLTLASIIGAAITIIFSFSTFVLQSTSELFSTQYLNKFLNNPKEKGVFFLLVLYLIISFSLPICSPYSDLNGREDIFNTFFRVFENQNSTLFLNSILPLLVLSFILLHSFGLIYILYKDMRMRMNPETTLKIIKDDAMKQLSIIHKKIRKTSNAQTRIFQYDSEQQKKLLEVQYKNSPKRNSEVLSNVKYLYEIGLRLLSKNEITSFNVVLNHIVEIYLKHLELRNSFFIKEPIDIFGTTTVDDQNFSTTIFEYLQSISDRLILEQRKENLLYLFKIYQNIIVYTSKIKYIEMTENHLDDHNPLLNLAVAYYSNFINKIIASTDDDLIQESIQSTLKISNFLLQKTNEHLLYKNIIKILDQ
;
A
#
# COMPACT_ATOMS: atom_id res chain seq x y z
N MET A 1 13.96 -13.85 -45.82
CA MET A 1 13.81 -12.39 -45.71
C MET A 1 12.42 -12.04 -46.21
N GLN A 2 11.44 -11.86 -45.31
CA GLN A 2 10.04 -11.62 -45.71
C GLN A 2 9.84 -10.13 -46.02
N GLU A 3 9.38 -9.82 -47.25
CA GLU A 3 9.05 -8.46 -47.67
C GLU A 3 7.90 -7.89 -46.83
N VAL A 4 8.18 -6.79 -46.12
CA VAL A 4 7.17 -6.04 -45.39
C VAL A 4 6.28 -5.31 -46.41
N LYS A 5 5.07 -5.84 -46.66
CA LYS A 5 4.04 -5.18 -47.49
C LYS A 5 3.79 -3.76 -46.98
N LYS A 6 4.10 -2.74 -47.79
CA LYS A 6 3.83 -1.33 -47.50
C LYS A 6 2.31 -1.08 -47.49
N LEU A 7 1.79 -0.64 -46.34
CA LEU A 7 0.38 -0.27 -46.16
C LEU A 7 -0.05 0.86 -47.12
N THR A 8 -1.22 0.69 -47.75
CA THR A 8 -1.83 1.69 -48.65
C THR A 8 -2.26 2.95 -47.88
N LYS A 9 -2.39 4.09 -48.58
CA LYS A 9 -2.77 5.39 -47.97
C LYS A 9 -4.10 5.31 -47.19
N LYS A 10 -5.07 4.53 -47.70
CA LYS A 10 -6.38 4.28 -47.04
C LYS A 10 -6.22 3.49 -45.75
N GLN A 11 -5.39 2.45 -45.74
CA GLN A 11 -5.09 1.66 -44.54
C GLN A 11 -4.35 2.48 -43.47
N LYS A 12 -3.43 3.38 -43.88
CA LYS A 12 -2.74 4.30 -42.95
C LYS A 12 -3.72 5.26 -42.25
N ILE A 13 -4.69 5.81 -42.98
CA ILE A 13 -5.71 6.70 -42.42
C ILE A 13 -6.62 5.94 -41.45
N GLN A 14 -7.03 4.71 -41.79
CA GLN A 14 -7.83 3.88 -40.88
C GLN A 14 -7.06 3.51 -39.60
N LEU A 15 -5.78 3.15 -39.71
CA LEU A 15 -4.91 2.90 -38.56
C LEU A 15 -4.75 4.15 -37.68
N PHE A 16 -4.61 5.33 -38.29
CA PHE A 16 -4.52 6.59 -37.56
C PHE A 16 -5.81 6.90 -36.80
N LEU A 17 -6.98 6.79 -37.46
CA LEU A 17 -8.28 6.99 -36.81
C LEU A 17 -8.53 5.98 -35.68
N TYR A 18 -8.13 4.72 -35.87
CA TYR A 18 -8.22 3.69 -34.85
C TYR A 18 -7.32 4.01 -33.63
N GLN A 19 -6.07 4.42 -33.86
CA GLN A 19 -5.15 4.84 -32.79
C GLN A 19 -5.66 6.09 -32.05
N VAL A 20 -6.23 7.06 -32.76
CA VAL A 20 -6.84 8.25 -32.14
C VAL A 20 -8.06 7.85 -31.31
N GLY A 21 -8.94 6.99 -31.82
CA GLY A 21 -10.09 6.46 -31.09
C GLY A 21 -9.69 5.69 -29.83
N GLN A 22 -8.66 4.85 -29.91
CA GLN A 22 -8.12 4.16 -28.73
C GLN A 22 -7.55 5.14 -27.70
N ARG A 23 -6.74 6.12 -28.12
CA ARG A 23 -6.18 7.14 -27.22
C ARG A 23 -7.26 7.97 -26.54
N LEU A 24 -8.33 8.32 -27.25
CA LEU A 24 -9.49 9.03 -26.67
C LEU A 24 -10.23 8.15 -25.66
N LYS A 25 -10.44 6.87 -25.97
CA LYS A 25 -11.08 5.91 -25.05
C LYS A 25 -10.26 5.69 -23.78
N GLU A 26 -8.94 5.58 -23.90
CA GLU A 26 -8.02 5.49 -22.76
C GLU A 26 -8.01 6.76 -21.91
N LYS A 27 -7.93 7.94 -22.54
CA LYS A 27 -8.02 9.22 -21.83
C LYS A 27 -9.36 9.39 -21.12
N TRP A 28 -10.47 9.00 -21.76
CA TRP A 28 -11.81 9.04 -21.15
C TRP A 28 -11.91 8.09 -19.96
N LYS A 29 -11.38 6.86 -20.08
CA LYS A 29 -11.33 5.90 -18.97
C LYS A 29 -10.53 6.45 -17.79
N LEU A 30 -9.38 7.07 -18.06
CA LEU A 30 -8.55 7.73 -17.05
C LEU A 30 -9.28 8.91 -16.38
N LEU A 31 -9.98 9.73 -17.16
CA LEU A 31 -10.69 10.90 -16.68
C LEU A 31 -11.92 10.51 -15.85
N LYS A 32 -12.70 9.53 -16.32
CA LYS A 32 -13.80 8.92 -15.57
C LYS A 32 -13.32 8.32 -14.24
N SER A 33 -12.19 7.61 -14.27
CA SER A 33 -11.55 7.07 -13.06
C SER A 33 -11.15 8.17 -12.07
N LYS A 34 -10.51 9.24 -12.55
CA LYS A 34 -10.14 10.38 -11.70
C LYS A 34 -11.35 11.09 -11.10
N LEU A 35 -12.42 11.26 -11.88
CA LEU A 35 -13.64 11.94 -11.45
C LEU A 35 -14.42 11.10 -10.43
N LEU A 36 -14.54 9.78 -10.65
CA LEU A 36 -15.10 8.86 -9.66
C LEU A 36 -14.29 8.87 -8.36
N ASN A 37 -12.96 8.81 -8.45
CA ASN A 37 -12.08 8.87 -7.29
C ASN A 37 -12.18 10.21 -6.54
N PHE A 38 -12.44 11.30 -7.26
CA PHE A 38 -12.65 12.62 -6.66
C PHE A 38 -13.99 12.71 -5.94
N LEU A 39 -15.08 12.24 -6.56
CA LEU A 39 -16.41 12.16 -5.93
C LEU A 39 -16.40 11.24 -4.69
N ASP A 40 -15.62 10.16 -4.76
CA ASP A 40 -15.40 9.24 -3.65
C ASP A 40 -14.45 9.77 -2.57
N SER A 41 -13.83 10.93 -2.77
CA SER A 41 -12.91 11.54 -1.81
C SER A 41 -13.65 12.42 -0.81
N HIS A 42 -13.05 12.61 0.37
CA HIS A 42 -13.58 13.52 1.39
C HIS A 42 -13.81 14.94 0.85
N HIS A 43 -12.89 15.44 0.02
CA HIS A 43 -13.03 16.76 -0.60
C HIS A 43 -14.19 16.84 -1.60
N GLY A 44 -14.41 15.78 -2.39
CA GLY A 44 -15.54 15.70 -3.31
C GLY A 44 -16.88 15.71 -2.58
N LEU A 45 -17.00 14.90 -1.52
CA LEU A 45 -18.18 14.89 -0.66
C LEU A 45 -18.41 16.25 0.00
N PHE A 46 -17.36 16.89 0.52
CA PHE A 46 -17.45 18.22 1.13
C PHE A 46 -17.99 19.27 0.14
N ILE A 47 -17.51 19.27 -1.10
CA ILE A 47 -18.00 20.20 -2.15
C ILE A 47 -19.47 19.95 -2.47
N ILE A 48 -19.88 18.68 -2.58
CA ILE A 48 -21.29 18.32 -2.81
C ILE A 48 -22.17 18.82 -1.67
N ILE A 49 -21.73 18.62 -0.41
CA ILE A 49 -22.45 19.12 0.77
C ILE A 49 -22.57 20.64 0.71
N LEU A 50 -21.49 21.34 0.36
CA LEU A 50 -21.50 22.80 0.23
C LEU A 50 -22.49 23.28 -0.83
N ILE A 51 -22.56 22.61 -1.98
CA ILE A 51 -23.54 22.90 -3.04
C ILE A 51 -24.97 22.68 -2.53
N ILE A 52 -25.22 21.58 -1.81
CA ILE A 52 -26.53 21.31 -1.21
C ILE A 52 -26.90 22.39 -0.20
N CYS A 53 -25.99 22.77 0.71
CA CYS A 53 -26.23 23.85 1.67
C CYS A 53 -26.46 25.21 0.99
N CYS A 54 -25.76 25.51 -0.12
CA CYS A 54 -26.03 26.73 -0.89
C CYS A 54 -27.41 26.73 -1.56
N LEU A 55 -27.83 25.59 -2.13
CA LEU A 55 -29.17 25.42 -2.69
C LEU A 55 -30.25 25.54 -1.61
N GLU A 56 -30.03 24.88 -0.47
CA GLU A 56 -30.91 24.94 0.68
C GLU A 56 -31.04 26.38 1.20
N SER A 57 -29.92 27.12 1.31
CA SER A 57 -29.91 28.53 1.68
C SER A 57 -30.74 29.38 0.72
N TYR A 58 -30.63 29.12 -0.59
CA TYR A 58 -31.42 29.84 -1.60
C TYR A 58 -32.92 29.56 -1.45
N ILE A 59 -33.29 28.28 -1.27
CA ILE A 59 -34.69 27.87 -1.11
C ILE A 59 -35.30 28.46 0.17
N LEU A 60 -34.63 28.30 1.31
CA LEU A 60 -35.07 28.81 2.60
C LEU A 60 -35.21 30.33 2.59
N SER A 61 -34.28 31.04 1.92
CA SER A 61 -34.34 32.49 1.76
C SER A 61 -35.47 32.93 0.84
N SER A 62 -35.75 32.17 -0.22
CA SER A 62 -36.85 32.49 -1.13
C SER A 62 -38.23 32.31 -0.49
N GLN A 63 -38.34 31.39 0.48
CA GLN A 63 -39.59 31.03 1.13
C GLN A 63 -39.76 31.67 2.52
N ASN A 64 -38.78 32.43 3.01
CA ASN A 64 -38.76 33.01 4.37
C ASN A 64 -39.09 31.97 5.45
N ILE A 65 -38.53 30.77 5.33
CA ILE A 65 -38.75 29.69 6.28
C ILE A 65 -37.82 29.91 7.48
N PHE A 66 -38.41 30.06 8.65
CA PHE A 66 -37.72 30.15 9.93
C PHE A 66 -38.11 28.98 10.83
N ILE A 67 -37.19 28.57 11.70
CA ILE A 67 -37.42 27.45 12.61
C ILE A 67 -37.97 27.97 13.93
N SER A 68 -39.08 27.38 14.40
CA SER A 68 -39.57 27.65 15.75
C SER A 68 -38.60 27.06 16.78
N GLN A 69 -38.58 27.64 17.97
CA GLN A 69 -37.68 27.23 19.04
C GLN A 69 -37.80 25.73 19.34
N ASP A 70 -39.01 25.25 19.67
CA ASP A 70 -39.24 23.83 20.02
C ASP A 70 -38.75 22.87 18.94
N HIS A 71 -38.89 23.26 17.67
CA HIS A 71 -38.44 22.44 16.54
C HIS A 71 -36.92 22.44 16.42
N PHE A 72 -36.25 23.56 16.71
CA PHE A 72 -34.79 23.63 16.76
C PHE A 72 -34.21 22.74 17.87
N TYR A 73 -34.76 22.80 19.09
CA TYR A 73 -34.35 21.93 20.19
C TYR A 73 -34.53 20.45 19.84
N THR A 74 -35.71 20.10 19.32
CA THR A 74 -36.04 18.72 18.92
C THR A 74 -35.11 18.23 17.81
N LEU A 75 -34.87 19.04 16.78
CA LEU A 75 -33.98 18.68 15.66
C LEU A 75 -32.54 18.52 16.13
N SER A 76 -32.02 19.42 16.96
CA SER A 76 -30.64 19.36 17.45
C SER A 76 -30.39 18.14 18.34
N LEU A 77 -31.34 17.80 19.24
CA LEU A 77 -31.26 16.59 20.07
C LEU A 77 -31.43 15.31 19.26
N THR A 78 -32.32 15.32 18.26
CA THR A 78 -32.49 14.20 17.33
C THR A 78 -31.20 13.97 16.53
N LEU A 79 -30.57 15.05 16.06
CA LEU A 79 -29.30 15.00 15.34
C LEU A 79 -28.16 14.46 16.19
N ALA A 80 -28.04 14.92 17.44
CA ALA A 80 -27.09 14.37 18.41
C ALA A 80 -27.32 12.87 18.63
N SER A 81 -28.58 12.45 18.74
CA SER A 81 -28.97 11.04 18.92
C SER A 81 -28.62 10.20 17.69
N ILE A 82 -28.87 10.70 16.47
CA ILE A 82 -28.50 10.02 15.22
C ILE A 82 -26.98 9.86 15.12
N ILE A 83 -26.21 10.92 15.39
CA ILE A 83 -24.74 10.87 15.36
C ILE A 83 -24.24 9.88 16.42
N GLY A 84 -24.80 9.90 17.64
CA GLY A 84 -24.43 8.98 18.71
C GLY A 84 -24.72 7.51 18.39
N ALA A 85 -25.90 7.23 17.83
CA ALA A 85 -26.26 5.90 17.35
C ALA A 85 -25.32 5.43 16.24
N ALA A 86 -25.00 6.30 15.28
CA ALA A 86 -24.08 5.97 14.19
C ALA A 86 -22.65 5.68 14.69
N ILE A 87 -22.14 6.47 15.63
CA ILE A 87 -20.85 6.22 16.30
C ILE A 87 -20.85 4.83 16.95
N THR A 88 -21.91 4.48 17.66
CA THR A 88 -22.06 3.18 18.34
C THR A 88 -22.05 2.01 17.35
N ILE A 89 -22.77 2.15 16.23
CA ILE A 89 -22.80 1.14 15.16
C ILE A 89 -21.40 0.97 14.54
N ILE A 90 -20.72 2.07 14.22
CA ILE A 90 -19.36 2.04 13.65
C ILE A 90 -18.38 1.38 14.61
N PHE A 91 -18.44 1.72 15.91
CA PHE A 91 -17.59 1.12 16.93
C PHE A 91 -17.83 -0.39 17.06
N SER A 92 -19.09 -0.82 17.01
CA SER A 92 -19.47 -2.23 17.04
C SER A 92 -18.94 -2.98 15.81
N PHE A 93 -19.08 -2.40 14.62
CA PHE A 93 -18.49 -2.96 13.40
C PHE A 93 -16.97 -3.03 13.49
N SER A 94 -16.29 -1.96 13.95
CA SER A 94 -14.84 -1.93 14.11
C SER A 94 -14.35 -3.06 15.03
N THR A 95 -15.08 -3.32 16.12
CA THR A 95 -14.78 -4.43 17.04
C THR A 95 -14.92 -5.80 16.34
N PHE A 96 -15.99 -6.00 15.57
CA PHE A 96 -16.19 -7.22 14.78
C PHE A 96 -15.11 -7.41 13.71
N VAL A 97 -14.70 -6.31 13.05
CA VAL A 97 -13.57 -6.31 12.11
C VAL A 97 -12.30 -6.71 12.84
N LEU A 98 -11.98 -6.08 13.97
CA LEU A 98 -10.79 -6.41 14.77
C LEU A 98 -10.78 -7.88 15.20
N GLN A 99 -11.93 -8.44 15.57
CA GLN A 99 -12.03 -9.84 15.95
C GLN A 99 -11.77 -10.78 14.74
N SER A 100 -12.48 -10.58 13.64
CA SER A 100 -12.29 -11.39 12.41
C SER A 100 -10.90 -11.24 11.79
N THR A 101 -10.33 -10.04 11.87
CA THR A 101 -8.97 -9.75 11.40
C THR A 101 -7.91 -10.29 12.37
N SER A 102 -8.13 -10.32 13.69
CA SER A 102 -7.14 -10.83 14.64
C SER A 102 -6.72 -12.28 14.39
N GLU A 103 -7.63 -13.11 13.86
CA GLU A 103 -7.33 -14.48 13.46
C GLU A 103 -6.36 -14.53 12.26
N LEU A 104 -6.49 -13.60 11.32
CA LEU A 104 -5.74 -13.59 10.08
C LEU A 104 -4.45 -12.75 10.14
N PHE A 105 -4.45 -11.68 10.92
CA PHE A 105 -3.40 -10.66 10.95
C PHE A 105 -2.61 -10.68 12.26
N SER A 106 -1.30 -10.44 12.17
CA SER A 106 -0.46 -10.37 13.36
C SER A 106 -0.85 -9.19 14.26
N THR A 107 -0.63 -9.35 15.56
CA THR A 107 -0.91 -8.31 16.57
C THR A 107 -0.17 -7.01 16.26
N GLN A 108 1.02 -7.10 15.67
CA GLN A 108 1.80 -5.95 15.22
C GLN A 108 1.12 -5.21 14.06
N TYR A 109 0.59 -5.93 13.07
CA TYR A 109 -0.19 -5.32 11.99
C TYR A 109 -1.51 -4.72 12.49
N LEU A 110 -2.19 -5.41 13.41
CA LEU A 110 -3.41 -4.92 14.04
C LEU A 110 -3.18 -3.60 14.80
N ASN A 111 -2.01 -3.42 15.44
CA ASN A 111 -1.65 -2.15 16.08
C ASN A 111 -1.44 -1.01 15.07
N LYS A 112 -0.90 -1.30 13.88
CA LYS A 112 -0.82 -0.33 12.78
C LYS A 112 -2.22 0.01 12.26
N PHE A 113 -3.13 -0.96 12.22
CA PHE A 113 -4.53 -0.79 11.85
C PHE A 113 -5.27 0.14 12.83
N LEU A 114 -5.11 -0.08 14.14
CA LEU A 114 -5.74 0.71 15.21
C LEU A 114 -5.24 2.16 15.28
N ASN A 115 -3.98 2.40 14.91
CA ASN A 115 -3.35 3.71 15.03
C ASN A 115 -3.45 4.60 13.78
N ASN A 116 -4.45 4.37 12.92
CA ASN A 116 -4.62 5.19 11.73
C ASN A 116 -5.05 6.63 12.09
N PRO A 117 -4.22 7.67 11.80
CA PRO A 117 -4.51 9.04 12.18
C PRO A 117 -5.75 9.61 11.48
N LYS A 118 -6.04 9.14 10.26
CA LYS A 118 -7.24 9.56 9.50
C LYS A 118 -8.51 9.14 10.23
N GLU A 119 -8.55 7.91 10.72
CA GLU A 119 -9.70 7.35 11.43
C GLU A 119 -9.94 8.05 12.77
N LYS A 120 -8.85 8.28 13.54
CA LYS A 120 -8.90 9.07 14.77
C LYS A 120 -9.39 10.50 14.52
N GLY A 121 -8.93 11.14 13.45
CA GLY A 121 -9.37 12.48 13.07
C GLY A 121 -10.85 12.55 12.70
N VAL A 122 -11.35 11.60 11.92
CA VAL A 122 -12.78 11.53 11.56
C VAL A 122 -13.65 11.24 12.78
N PHE A 123 -13.23 10.30 13.64
CA PHE A 123 -13.94 10.00 14.88
C PHE A 123 -14.01 11.21 15.81
N PHE A 124 -12.89 11.91 15.99
CA PHE A 124 -12.84 13.15 16.76
C PHE A 124 -13.81 14.22 16.22
N LEU A 125 -13.89 14.37 14.90
CA LEU A 125 -14.83 15.29 14.24
C LEU A 125 -16.29 14.92 14.50
N LEU A 126 -16.64 13.63 14.46
CA LEU A 126 -17.99 13.15 14.77
C LEU A 126 -18.36 13.39 16.25
N VAL A 127 -17.43 13.14 17.17
CA VAL A 127 -17.62 13.44 18.60
C VAL A 127 -17.80 14.94 18.81
N LEU A 128 -17.01 15.76 18.13
CA LEU A 128 -17.17 17.22 18.17
C LEU A 128 -18.55 17.65 17.69
N TYR A 129 -19.06 17.08 16.59
CA TYR A 129 -20.41 17.35 16.11
C TYR A 129 -21.51 16.90 17.08
N LEU A 130 -21.33 15.76 17.75
CA LEU A 130 -22.24 15.31 18.79
C LEU A 130 -22.28 16.30 19.96
N ILE A 131 -21.11 16.74 20.44
CA ILE A 131 -21.00 17.74 21.52
C ILE A 131 -21.66 19.05 21.10
N ILE A 132 -21.36 19.54 19.89
CA ILE A 132 -21.95 20.77 19.35
C ILE A 132 -23.47 20.66 19.26
N SER A 133 -24.00 19.57 18.71
CA SER A 133 -25.45 19.36 18.52
C SER A 133 -26.20 19.17 19.84
N PHE A 134 -25.55 18.60 20.84
CA PHE A 134 -26.10 18.48 22.19
C PHE A 134 -26.03 19.82 22.96
N SER A 135 -24.94 20.58 22.80
CA SER A 135 -24.70 21.82 23.53
C SER A 135 -25.41 23.03 22.93
N LEU A 136 -25.60 23.08 21.61
CA LEU A 136 -26.34 24.14 20.90
C LEU A 136 -27.70 24.48 21.53
N PRO A 137 -28.59 23.51 21.81
CA PRO A 137 -29.86 23.80 22.48
C PRO A 137 -29.68 24.23 23.93
N ILE A 138 -28.74 23.64 24.67
CA ILE A 138 -28.50 23.94 26.10
C ILE A 138 -27.92 25.35 26.29
N CYS A 139 -27.03 25.76 25.40
CA CYS A 139 -26.39 27.08 25.41
C CYS A 139 -27.24 28.18 24.77
N SER A 140 -28.43 27.85 24.25
CA SER A 140 -29.36 28.85 23.77
C SER A 140 -29.91 29.64 24.97
N PRO A 141 -29.86 30.99 24.97
CA PRO A 141 -30.25 31.83 26.11
C PRO A 141 -31.75 31.82 26.40
N TYR A 142 -32.53 30.96 25.73
CA TYR A 142 -33.93 30.70 26.00
C TYR A 142 -34.18 29.33 26.65
N SER A 143 -33.14 28.65 27.15
CA SER A 143 -33.36 27.55 28.08
C SER A 143 -33.95 28.16 29.35
N ASP A 144 -35.27 28.03 29.48
CA ASP A 144 -36.10 28.52 30.58
C ASP A 144 -35.84 27.70 31.87
N LEU A 145 -34.56 27.37 32.13
CA LEU A 145 -34.07 26.82 33.38
C LEU A 145 -33.86 28.00 34.32
N ASN A 146 -34.97 28.46 34.88
CA ASN A 146 -35.05 29.35 36.03
C ASN A 146 -33.87 29.14 37.00
N GLY A 147 -32.93 30.10 37.03
CA GLY A 147 -32.06 30.33 38.19
C GLY A 147 -30.59 29.87 38.13
N ARG A 148 -29.96 29.65 36.96
CA ARG A 148 -28.49 29.49 36.88
C ARG A 148 -27.84 30.31 35.77
N GLU A 149 -27.94 31.62 35.88
CA GLU A 149 -27.31 32.57 34.94
C GLU A 149 -25.78 32.72 35.15
N ASP A 150 -25.22 32.30 36.30
CA ASP A 150 -23.90 32.78 36.70
C ASP A 150 -22.68 31.97 36.19
N ILE A 151 -22.82 30.68 35.90
CA ILE A 151 -21.64 29.83 35.58
C ILE A 151 -21.35 29.80 34.07
N PHE A 152 -22.36 29.99 33.22
CA PHE A 152 -22.22 29.88 31.76
C PHE A 152 -21.95 31.22 31.06
N ASN A 153 -22.47 32.34 31.60
CA ASN A 153 -22.21 33.69 31.09
C ASN A 153 -20.74 34.10 31.22
N THR A 154 -19.97 33.47 32.09
CA THR A 154 -18.53 33.73 32.21
C THR A 154 -17.71 33.09 31.09
N PHE A 155 -18.15 31.96 30.52
CA PHE A 155 -17.39 31.21 29.52
C PHE A 155 -17.74 31.58 28.07
N PHE A 156 -18.99 31.97 27.79
CA PHE A 156 -19.47 32.30 26.44
C PHE A 156 -20.02 33.72 26.32
N ARG A 157 -19.34 34.69 26.95
CA ARG A 157 -19.70 36.12 26.93
C ARG A 157 -19.71 36.80 25.54
N VAL A 158 -19.41 36.04 24.48
CA VAL A 158 -19.41 36.51 23.07
C VAL A 158 -20.82 36.49 22.46
N PHE A 159 -21.77 35.73 23.02
CA PHE A 159 -23.17 35.71 22.58
C PHE A 159 -24.03 36.56 23.53
N GLU A 160 -23.82 37.87 23.52
CA GLU A 160 -24.56 38.81 24.36
C GLU A 160 -26.04 38.95 23.95
N ASN A 161 -26.86 39.29 24.95
CA ASN A 161 -28.31 39.09 25.12
C ASN A 161 -29.26 39.84 24.16
N GLN A 162 -28.78 40.35 23.02
CA GLN A 162 -29.61 41.05 22.02
C GLN A 162 -29.71 40.34 20.66
N ASN A 163 -28.91 39.29 20.42
CA ASN A 163 -28.82 38.62 19.10
C ASN A 163 -29.41 37.19 19.06
N SER A 164 -29.96 36.67 20.15
CA SER A 164 -30.46 35.28 20.23
C SER A 164 -31.77 35.07 19.49
N THR A 165 -32.68 36.04 19.53
CA THR A 165 -33.91 36.06 18.73
C THR A 165 -33.60 36.26 17.23
N LEU A 166 -32.57 37.03 16.90
CA LEU A 166 -32.05 37.22 15.53
C LEU A 166 -31.44 35.93 14.96
N PHE A 167 -30.76 35.12 15.77
CA PHE A 167 -30.18 33.85 15.32
C PHE A 167 -31.26 32.82 14.94
N LEU A 168 -32.29 32.61 15.78
CA LEU A 168 -33.40 31.70 15.47
C LEU A 168 -34.30 32.23 14.34
N ASN A 169 -34.44 33.55 14.22
CA ASN A 169 -35.12 34.21 13.09
C ASN A 169 -34.23 34.36 11.85
N SER A 170 -33.09 33.65 11.79
CA SER A 170 -32.26 33.56 10.61
C SER A 170 -32.26 32.14 10.06
N ILE A 171 -31.87 31.99 8.80
CA ILE A 171 -31.76 30.68 8.12
C ILE A 171 -30.53 29.89 8.61
N LEU A 172 -29.60 30.59 9.27
CA LEU A 172 -28.30 30.08 9.70
C LEU A 172 -28.35 28.82 10.58
N PRO A 173 -29.24 28.71 11.60
CA PRO A 173 -29.29 27.52 12.46
C PRO A 173 -29.70 26.26 11.69
N LEU A 174 -30.63 26.39 10.74
CA LEU A 174 -31.07 25.27 9.90
C LEU A 174 -29.94 24.81 8.97
N LEU A 175 -29.20 25.76 8.37
CA LEU A 175 -28.03 25.46 7.54
C LEU A 175 -26.91 24.79 8.33
N VAL A 176 -26.66 25.23 9.57
CA VAL A 176 -25.66 24.61 10.45
C VAL A 176 -26.06 23.17 10.79
N LEU A 177 -27.31 22.94 11.19
CA LEU A 177 -27.81 21.59 11.49
C LEU A 177 -27.79 20.68 10.25
N SER A 178 -28.23 21.18 9.09
CA SER A 178 -28.18 20.45 7.82
C SER A 178 -26.75 20.11 7.41
N PHE A 179 -25.82 21.06 7.53
CA PHE A 179 -24.40 20.82 7.28
C PHE A 179 -23.83 19.75 8.21
N ILE A 180 -24.11 19.83 9.52
CA ILE A 180 -23.63 18.83 10.48
C ILE A 180 -24.21 17.45 10.12
N LEU A 181 -25.50 17.37 9.77
CA LEU A 181 -26.14 16.12 9.36
C LEU A 181 -25.43 15.52 8.14
N LEU A 182 -25.37 16.26 7.04
CA LEU A 182 -24.83 15.79 5.76
C LEU A 182 -23.34 15.45 5.87
N HIS A 183 -22.57 16.29 6.58
CA HIS A 183 -21.16 16.04 6.80
C HIS A 183 -20.92 14.83 7.70
N SER A 184 -21.72 14.65 8.76
CA SER A 184 -21.63 13.46 9.60
C SER A 184 -21.90 12.19 8.80
N PHE A 185 -22.94 12.15 7.97
CA PHE A 185 -23.20 11.01 7.07
C PHE A 185 -22.07 10.78 6.07
N GLY A 186 -21.49 11.83 5.49
CA GLY A 186 -20.34 11.73 4.61
C GLY A 186 -19.11 11.13 5.31
N LEU A 187 -18.83 11.57 6.55
CA LEU A 187 -17.75 11.03 7.38
C LEU A 187 -17.99 9.56 7.76
N ILE A 188 -19.22 9.23 8.16
CA ILE A 188 -19.65 7.85 8.47
C ILE A 188 -19.47 6.95 7.25
N TYR A 189 -19.88 7.40 6.07
CA TYR A 189 -19.71 6.65 4.82
C TYR A 189 -18.23 6.39 4.51
N ILE A 190 -17.36 7.39 4.67
CA ILE A 190 -15.91 7.23 4.49
C ILE A 190 -15.35 6.20 5.48
N LEU A 191 -15.71 6.28 6.76
CA LEU A 191 -15.29 5.32 7.78
C LEU A 191 -15.75 3.90 7.45
N TYR A 192 -17.03 3.74 7.11
CA TYR A 192 -17.60 2.45 6.75
C TYR A 192 -16.93 1.85 5.51
N LYS A 193 -16.71 2.66 4.46
CA LYS A 193 -16.00 2.24 3.24
C LYS A 193 -14.57 1.80 3.55
N ASP A 194 -13.83 2.60 4.32
CA ASP A 194 -12.45 2.29 4.72
C ASP A 194 -12.39 1.00 5.55
N MET A 195 -13.31 0.80 6.52
CA MET A 195 -13.39 -0.43 7.30
C MET A 195 -13.70 -1.65 6.43
N ARG A 196 -14.70 -1.56 5.53
CA ARG A 196 -15.07 -2.66 4.63
C ARG A 196 -13.93 -3.06 3.70
N MET A 197 -13.18 -2.08 3.17
CA MET A 197 -12.00 -2.36 2.35
C MET A 197 -10.90 -3.08 3.13
N ARG A 198 -10.82 -2.93 4.46
CA ARG A 198 -9.82 -3.63 5.28
C ARG A 198 -10.33 -4.95 5.86
N MET A 199 -11.64 -5.20 5.84
CA MET A 199 -12.18 -6.52 6.19
C MET A 199 -11.82 -7.59 5.16
N ASN A 200 -11.75 -7.21 3.88
CA ASN A 200 -11.40 -8.14 2.83
C ASN A 200 -9.88 -8.43 2.89
N PRO A 201 -9.46 -9.71 3.06
CA PRO A 201 -8.06 -10.09 3.12
C PRO A 201 -7.28 -9.68 1.88
N GLU A 202 -7.83 -9.88 0.69
CA GLU A 202 -7.14 -9.59 -0.58
C GLU A 202 -6.85 -8.09 -0.75
N THR A 203 -7.81 -7.24 -0.40
CA THR A 203 -7.63 -5.79 -0.44
C THR A 203 -6.63 -5.33 0.62
N THR A 204 -6.58 -5.99 1.78
CA THR A 204 -5.61 -5.69 2.82
C THR A 204 -4.19 -6.09 2.42
N LEU A 205 -4.02 -7.29 1.86
CA LEU A 205 -2.75 -7.74 1.27
C LEU A 205 -2.26 -6.75 0.21
N LYS A 206 -3.17 -6.29 -0.65
CA LYS A 206 -2.86 -5.27 -1.66
C LYS A 206 -2.47 -3.93 -1.04
N ILE A 207 -3.16 -3.46 0.01
CA ILE A 207 -2.79 -2.22 0.71
C ILE A 207 -1.38 -2.33 1.31
N ILE A 208 -1.05 -3.45 1.96
CA ILE A 208 0.30 -3.68 2.51
C ILE A 208 1.35 -3.62 1.41
N LYS A 209 1.07 -4.26 0.27
CA LYS A 209 1.95 -4.23 -0.91
C LYS A 209 2.12 -2.81 -1.44
N ASP A 210 1.02 -2.10 -1.68
CA ASP A 210 1.02 -0.76 -2.27
C ASP A 210 1.74 0.24 -1.34
N ASP A 211 1.59 0.10 -0.02
CA ASP A 211 2.33 0.86 0.97
C ASP A 211 3.84 0.59 0.89
N ALA A 212 4.26 -0.67 0.81
CA ALA A 212 5.67 -1.04 0.64
C ALA A 212 6.26 -0.51 -0.67
N MET A 213 5.53 -0.62 -1.79
CA MET A 213 5.95 -0.09 -3.09
C MET A 213 6.05 1.44 -3.07
N LYS A 214 5.10 2.12 -2.43
CA LYS A 214 5.12 3.57 -2.27
C LYS A 214 6.32 4.00 -1.43
N GLN A 215 6.58 3.34 -0.31
CA GLN A 215 7.76 3.60 0.53
C GLN A 215 9.05 3.41 -0.27
N LEU A 216 9.22 2.29 -0.98
CA LEU A 216 10.37 2.06 -1.87
C LEU A 216 10.58 3.22 -2.86
N SER A 217 9.50 3.69 -3.51
CA SER A 217 9.58 4.81 -4.45
C SER A 217 9.99 6.14 -3.79
N ILE A 218 9.50 6.42 -2.58
CA ILE A 218 9.84 7.62 -1.80
C ILE A 218 11.31 7.56 -1.38
N ILE A 219 11.76 6.41 -0.89
CA ILE A 219 13.15 6.15 -0.48
C ILE A 219 14.08 6.40 -1.66
N HIS A 220 13.83 5.73 -2.79
CA HIS A 220 14.61 5.88 -4.01
C HIS A 220 14.67 7.35 -4.48
N LYS A 221 13.52 8.04 -4.52
CA LYS A 221 13.45 9.46 -4.91
C LYS A 221 14.30 10.34 -4.00
N LYS A 222 14.30 10.09 -2.69
CA LYS A 222 15.07 10.87 -1.71
C LYS A 222 16.56 10.59 -1.82
N ILE A 223 16.96 9.33 -2.00
CA ILE A 223 18.36 8.94 -2.23
C ILE A 223 18.87 9.59 -3.52
N ARG A 224 18.12 9.49 -4.62
CA ARG A 224 18.49 10.13 -5.89
C ARG A 224 18.63 11.65 -5.77
N LYS A 225 17.73 12.32 -5.04
CA LYS A 225 17.84 13.78 -4.79
C LYS A 225 19.13 14.12 -4.03
N THR A 226 19.46 13.32 -3.02
CA THR A 226 20.64 13.52 -2.18
C THR A 226 21.92 13.27 -2.97
N SER A 227 21.97 12.17 -3.72
CA SER A 227 23.10 11.88 -4.60
C SER A 227 23.26 12.92 -5.68
N ASN A 228 22.19 13.38 -6.36
CA ASN A 228 22.31 14.43 -7.37
C ASN A 228 22.89 15.73 -6.79
N ALA A 229 22.59 16.04 -5.53
CA ALA A 229 23.18 17.18 -4.84
C ALA A 229 24.68 16.95 -4.55
N GLN A 230 25.07 15.74 -4.16
CA GLN A 230 26.48 15.38 -3.91
C GLN A 230 27.29 15.26 -5.20
N THR A 231 26.72 14.74 -6.29
CA THR A 231 27.35 14.69 -7.63
C THR A 231 27.71 16.11 -8.10
N ARG A 232 26.92 17.13 -7.74
CA ARG A 232 27.24 18.54 -8.02
C ARG A 232 28.38 19.09 -7.16
N ILE A 233 28.70 18.46 -6.03
CA ILE A 233 29.83 18.82 -5.16
C ILE A 233 31.11 18.14 -5.68
N PHE A 234 31.02 16.86 -6.06
CA PHE A 234 32.15 16.06 -6.57
C PHE A 234 32.28 16.11 -8.11
N GLN A 235 32.00 17.25 -8.75
CA GLN A 235 31.93 17.36 -10.22
C GLN A 235 33.20 16.87 -10.95
N TYR A 236 34.34 16.89 -10.28
CA TYR A 236 35.66 16.55 -10.85
C TYR A 236 36.18 15.15 -10.48
N ASP A 237 35.44 14.36 -9.70
CA ASP A 237 35.81 13.00 -9.31
C ASP A 237 34.75 11.99 -9.79
N SER A 238 34.94 11.50 -11.03
CA SER A 238 33.99 10.60 -11.70
C SER A 238 33.86 9.23 -11.01
N GLU A 239 34.87 8.82 -10.25
CA GLU A 239 34.87 7.57 -9.48
C GLU A 239 34.05 7.72 -8.21
N GLN A 240 34.21 8.83 -7.47
CA GLN A 240 33.37 9.13 -6.32
C GLN A 240 31.91 9.37 -6.71
N GLN A 241 31.65 10.01 -7.86
CA GLN A 241 30.28 10.21 -8.35
C GLN A 241 29.49 8.90 -8.50
N LYS A 242 30.15 7.81 -8.93
CA LYS A 242 29.54 6.48 -9.04
C LYS A 242 29.24 5.85 -7.67
N LYS A 243 30.07 6.13 -6.65
CA LYS A 243 29.94 5.59 -5.28
C LYS A 243 28.84 6.27 -4.46
N LEU A 244 28.52 7.53 -4.72
CA LEU A 244 27.62 8.34 -3.88
C LEU A 244 26.22 7.75 -3.73
N LEU A 245 25.62 7.22 -4.81
CA LEU A 245 24.26 6.67 -4.76
C LEU A 245 24.19 5.43 -3.86
N GLU A 246 25.13 4.50 -3.97
CA GLU A 246 25.17 3.32 -3.11
C GLU A 246 25.48 3.66 -1.66
N VAL A 247 26.44 4.55 -1.42
CA VAL A 247 26.75 5.02 -0.06
C VAL A 247 25.49 5.59 0.60
N GLN A 248 24.62 6.26 -0.15
CA GLN A 248 23.32 6.73 0.36
C GLN A 248 22.31 5.61 0.61
N TYR A 249 22.34 4.51 -0.14
CA TYR A 249 21.56 3.30 0.16
C TYR A 249 22.06 2.62 1.44
N LYS A 250 23.37 2.38 1.57
CA LYS A 250 24.02 1.81 2.77
C LYS A 250 23.80 2.69 4.02
N ASN A 251 23.77 4.01 3.87
CA ASN A 251 23.58 4.97 4.97
C ASN A 251 22.12 5.29 5.32
N SER A 252 21.12 4.58 4.76
CA SER A 252 19.69 4.81 5.05
C SER A 252 18.99 3.64 5.79
N PRO A 253 19.55 3.07 6.89
CA PRO A 253 19.06 1.83 7.49
C PRO A 253 17.60 1.84 7.96
N LYS A 254 17.21 2.93 8.62
CA LYS A 254 15.85 3.08 9.16
C LYS A 254 14.74 3.02 8.09
N ARG A 255 15.10 3.14 6.80
CA ARG A 255 14.11 3.19 5.71
C ARG A 255 13.86 1.83 5.08
N ASN A 256 14.89 0.98 4.97
CA ASN A 256 14.72 -0.39 4.50
C ASN A 256 13.96 -1.24 5.54
N SER A 257 14.13 -0.96 6.83
CA SER A 257 13.40 -1.63 7.91
C SER A 257 11.88 -1.44 7.86
N GLU A 258 11.39 -0.29 7.39
CA GLU A 258 9.93 -0.07 7.22
C GLU A 258 9.35 -0.93 6.10
N VAL A 259 10.08 -1.07 4.99
CA VAL A 259 9.68 -1.93 3.86
C VAL A 259 9.72 -3.40 4.29
N LEU A 260 10.79 -3.82 4.97
CA LEU A 260 10.92 -5.19 5.50
C LEU A 260 9.86 -5.50 6.56
N SER A 261 9.41 -4.52 7.35
CA SER A 261 8.28 -4.69 8.27
C SER A 261 6.98 -5.01 7.51
N ASN A 262 6.70 -4.32 6.40
CA ASN A 262 5.54 -4.65 5.57
C ASN A 262 5.65 -6.04 4.94
N VAL A 263 6.84 -6.43 4.48
CA VAL A 263 7.08 -7.81 3.99
C VAL A 263 6.89 -8.83 5.10
N LYS A 264 7.37 -8.55 6.31
CA LYS A 264 7.19 -9.42 7.47
C LYS A 264 5.69 -9.62 7.77
N TYR A 265 4.88 -8.57 7.69
CA TYR A 265 3.42 -8.71 7.82
C TYR A 265 2.83 -9.61 6.74
N LEU A 266 3.21 -9.44 5.48
CA LEU A 266 2.77 -10.34 4.41
C LEU A 266 3.16 -11.79 4.71
N TYR A 267 4.40 -12.03 5.13
CA TYR A 267 4.90 -13.35 5.51
C TYR A 267 4.07 -13.98 6.65
N GLU A 268 3.85 -13.25 7.74
CA GLU A 268 3.07 -13.73 8.89
C GLU A 268 1.60 -14.04 8.51
N ILE A 269 0.97 -13.19 7.69
CA ILE A 269 -0.38 -13.43 7.17
C ILE A 269 -0.38 -14.66 6.25
N GLY A 270 0.63 -14.79 5.40
CA GLY A 270 0.83 -15.97 4.53
C GLY A 270 0.87 -17.26 5.33
N LEU A 271 1.66 -17.33 6.39
CA LEU A 271 1.73 -18.53 7.24
C LEU A 271 0.40 -18.89 7.89
N ARG A 272 -0.44 -17.90 8.22
CA ARG A 272 -1.79 -18.13 8.77
C ARG A 272 -2.76 -18.60 7.69
N LEU A 273 -2.72 -18.01 6.51
CA LEU A 273 -3.52 -18.46 5.36
C LEU A 273 -3.17 -19.89 4.96
N LEU A 274 -1.89 -20.24 5.00
CA LEU A 274 -1.42 -21.60 4.78
C LEU A 274 -2.01 -22.58 5.81
N SER A 275 -1.99 -22.20 7.10
CA SER A 275 -2.59 -23.02 8.17
C SER A 275 -4.11 -23.19 8.02
N LYS A 276 -4.80 -22.22 7.42
CA LYS A 276 -6.24 -22.26 7.09
C LYS A 276 -6.54 -22.97 5.76
N ASN A 277 -5.52 -23.49 5.07
CA ASN A 277 -5.63 -24.17 3.77
C ASN A 277 -6.14 -23.26 2.63
N GLU A 278 -5.91 -21.95 2.70
CA GLU A 278 -6.28 -21.00 1.65
C GLU A 278 -5.18 -20.88 0.57
N ILE A 279 -5.15 -21.83 -0.36
CA ILE A 279 -4.11 -21.95 -1.39
C ILE A 279 -3.99 -20.68 -2.26
N THR A 280 -5.12 -20.17 -2.77
CA THR A 280 -5.15 -19.01 -3.68
C THR A 280 -4.68 -17.73 -2.99
N SER A 281 -5.24 -17.43 -1.82
CA SER A 281 -4.86 -16.29 -0.98
C SER A 281 -3.38 -16.33 -0.60
N PHE A 282 -2.87 -17.52 -0.26
CA PHE A 282 -1.45 -17.71 0.05
C PHE A 282 -0.54 -17.44 -1.15
N ASN A 283 -0.90 -17.94 -2.34
CA ASN A 283 -0.13 -17.66 -3.56
C ASN A 283 -0.12 -16.16 -3.89
N VAL A 284 -1.21 -15.43 -3.61
CA VAL A 284 -1.25 -13.96 -3.74
C VAL A 284 -0.25 -13.28 -2.80
N VAL A 285 -0.15 -13.74 -1.54
CA VAL A 285 0.84 -13.23 -0.58
C VAL A 285 2.26 -13.42 -1.12
N LEU A 286 2.59 -14.63 -1.57
CA LEU A 286 3.90 -14.93 -2.13
C LEU A 286 4.23 -14.02 -3.31
N ASN A 287 3.28 -13.85 -4.23
CA ASN A 287 3.46 -12.95 -5.36
C ASN A 287 3.69 -11.50 -4.90
N HIS A 288 3.00 -11.02 -3.88
CA HIS A 288 3.20 -9.66 -3.35
C HIS A 288 4.59 -9.47 -2.72
N ILE A 289 5.09 -10.45 -1.95
CA ILE A 289 6.45 -10.41 -1.39
C ILE A 289 7.48 -10.30 -2.53
N VAL A 290 7.32 -11.12 -3.57
CA VAL A 290 8.22 -11.15 -4.72
C VAL A 290 8.12 -9.86 -5.54
N GLU A 291 6.92 -9.33 -5.79
CA GLU A 291 6.74 -8.05 -6.49
C GLU A 291 7.44 -6.90 -5.78
N ILE A 292 7.38 -6.84 -4.44
CA ILE A 292 8.11 -5.84 -3.64
C ILE A 292 9.62 -6.01 -3.81
N TYR A 293 10.12 -7.25 -3.73
CA TYR A 293 11.54 -7.54 -3.92
C TYR A 293 12.03 -7.17 -5.32
N LEU A 294 11.32 -7.60 -6.37
CA LEU A 294 11.64 -7.25 -7.75
C LEU A 294 11.59 -5.73 -7.96
N LYS A 295 10.65 -5.03 -7.33
CA LYS A 295 10.60 -3.56 -7.40
C LYS A 295 11.81 -2.91 -6.74
N HIS A 296 12.26 -3.45 -5.60
CA HIS A 296 13.49 -3.00 -4.95
C HIS A 296 14.70 -3.17 -5.89
N LEU A 297 14.84 -4.34 -6.51
CA LEU A 297 15.90 -4.62 -7.49
C LEU A 297 15.81 -3.71 -8.72
N GLU A 298 14.60 -3.46 -9.25
CA GLU A 298 14.37 -2.57 -10.39
C GLU A 298 14.86 -1.15 -10.12
N LEU A 299 14.49 -0.60 -8.95
CA LEU A 299 14.87 0.75 -8.54
C LEU A 299 16.38 0.90 -8.32
N ARG A 300 17.07 -0.21 -8.04
CA ARG A 300 18.52 -0.24 -7.80
C ARG A 300 19.33 -0.74 -8.98
N ASN A 301 18.69 -1.17 -10.06
CA ASN A 301 19.40 -1.64 -11.25
C ASN A 301 20.41 -0.57 -11.71
N SER A 302 21.63 -0.99 -12.06
CA SER A 302 22.78 -0.12 -12.37
C SER A 302 23.36 0.70 -11.21
N PHE A 303 22.89 0.49 -9.97
CA PHE A 303 23.38 1.15 -8.76
C PHE A 303 23.91 0.17 -7.70
N PHE A 304 24.10 -1.10 -8.07
CA PHE A 304 24.77 -2.10 -7.23
C PHE A 304 26.27 -2.05 -7.51
N ILE A 305 27.10 -1.85 -6.50
CA ILE A 305 28.55 -1.92 -6.60
C ILE A 305 28.97 -3.36 -6.38
N LYS A 306 29.83 -3.83 -7.28
CA LYS A 306 30.59 -5.06 -7.08
C LYS A 306 31.89 -4.69 -6.38
N GLU A 307 31.93 -4.84 -5.07
CA GLU A 307 33.17 -4.73 -4.30
C GLU A 307 34.02 -5.99 -4.52
N PRO A 308 35.37 -5.87 -4.62
CA PRO A 308 36.24 -7.03 -4.70
C PRO A 308 36.03 -7.91 -3.45
N ILE A 309 36.20 -9.23 -3.63
CA ILE A 309 36.07 -10.21 -2.57
C ILE A 309 37.05 -9.83 -1.45
N ASP A 310 36.53 -9.40 -0.30
CA ASP A 310 37.37 -9.20 0.88
C ASP A 310 37.95 -10.55 1.32
N ILE A 311 39.03 -10.57 2.12
CA ILE A 311 39.79 -11.77 2.53
C ILE A 311 38.90 -12.91 3.11
N PHE A 312 37.65 -12.60 3.48
CA PHE A 312 36.61 -13.52 3.97
C PHE A 312 35.57 -13.99 2.94
N GLY A 313 35.73 -13.73 1.64
CA GLY A 313 34.92 -14.39 0.60
C GLY A 313 33.54 -13.80 0.32
N THR A 314 33.13 -12.72 1.00
CA THR A 314 31.77 -12.17 0.85
C THR A 314 31.76 -10.90 0.02
N THR A 315 31.10 -10.93 -1.14
CA THR A 315 30.73 -9.72 -1.88
C THR A 315 29.54 -9.07 -1.19
N THR A 316 29.73 -7.93 -0.52
CA THR A 316 28.65 -7.22 0.19
C THR A 316 27.78 -6.45 -0.80
N VAL A 317 26.89 -7.18 -1.49
CA VAL A 317 25.92 -6.58 -2.42
C VAL A 317 24.54 -6.40 -1.78
N ASP A 318 24.29 -7.09 -0.67
CA ASP A 318 23.02 -7.01 0.02
C ASP A 318 22.95 -5.77 0.94
N ASP A 319 21.97 -4.90 0.68
CA ASP A 319 21.73 -3.73 1.51
C ASP A 319 21.17 -4.19 2.86
N GLN A 320 22.04 -4.35 3.86
CA GLN A 320 21.64 -4.61 5.24
C GLN A 320 20.72 -5.85 5.34
N ASN A 321 21.08 -6.91 4.63
CA ASN A 321 20.35 -8.18 4.59
C ASN A 321 18.95 -8.11 3.97
N PHE A 322 18.61 -7.08 3.15
CA PHE A 322 17.27 -6.99 2.55
C PHE A 322 16.92 -8.24 1.73
N SER A 323 17.77 -8.59 0.75
CA SER A 323 17.57 -9.74 -0.14
C SER A 323 17.64 -11.04 0.64
N THR A 324 18.61 -11.15 1.55
CA THR A 324 18.77 -12.29 2.46
C THR A 324 17.52 -12.53 3.29
N THR A 325 16.95 -11.49 3.90
CA THR A 325 15.70 -11.58 4.69
C THR A 325 14.53 -12.08 3.83
N ILE A 326 14.40 -11.62 2.58
CA ILE A 326 13.36 -12.13 1.66
C ILE A 326 13.57 -13.62 1.40
N PHE A 327 14.81 -14.04 1.10
CA PHE A 327 15.11 -15.45 0.83
C PHE A 327 14.94 -16.34 2.07
N GLU A 328 15.27 -15.86 3.26
CA GLU A 328 15.00 -16.54 4.52
C GLU A 328 13.50 -16.76 4.75
N TYR A 329 12.66 -15.76 4.44
CA TYR A 329 11.20 -15.94 4.48
C TYR A 329 10.71 -16.97 3.46
N LEU A 330 11.22 -16.93 2.23
CA LEU A 330 10.87 -17.93 1.19
C LEU A 330 11.34 -19.34 1.59
N GLN A 331 12.51 -19.45 2.22
CA GLN A 331 13.03 -20.71 2.74
C GLN A 331 12.19 -21.24 3.90
N SER A 332 11.79 -20.39 4.84
CA SER A 332 10.93 -20.81 5.94
C SER A 332 9.54 -21.23 5.45
N ILE A 333 9.02 -20.58 4.41
CA ILE A 333 7.81 -21.00 3.72
C ILE A 333 8.02 -22.36 3.06
N SER A 334 9.11 -22.55 2.31
CA SER A 334 9.37 -23.79 1.58
C SER A 334 9.47 -24.99 2.51
N ASP A 335 10.20 -24.84 3.62
CA ASP A 335 10.35 -25.87 4.65
C ASP A 335 8.98 -26.31 5.20
N ARG A 336 8.08 -25.35 5.44
CA ARG A 336 6.73 -25.64 5.92
C ARG A 336 5.85 -26.29 4.85
N LEU A 337 5.94 -25.85 3.60
CA LEU A 337 5.18 -26.44 2.49
C LEU A 337 5.60 -27.88 2.21
N ILE A 338 6.90 -28.19 2.31
CA ILE A 338 7.43 -29.56 2.19
C ILE A 338 6.89 -30.43 3.32
N LEU A 339 6.99 -29.94 4.57
CA LEU A 339 6.51 -30.67 5.74
C LEU A 339 5.00 -30.95 5.68
N GLU A 340 4.21 -29.98 5.24
CA GLU A 340 2.75 -30.12 5.07
C GLU A 340 2.35 -30.76 3.71
N GLN A 341 3.31 -31.22 2.89
CA GLN A 341 3.10 -31.87 1.59
C GLN A 341 2.19 -31.08 0.61
N ARG A 342 2.34 -29.75 0.57
CA ARG A 342 1.49 -28.82 -0.19
C ARG A 342 1.93 -28.70 -1.66
N LYS A 343 1.67 -29.73 -2.47
CA LYS A 343 2.16 -29.84 -3.87
C LYS A 343 1.89 -28.59 -4.72
N GLU A 344 0.66 -28.07 -4.73
CA GLU A 344 0.27 -26.92 -5.57
C GLU A 344 1.04 -25.64 -5.21
N ASN A 345 1.25 -25.37 -3.91
CA ASN A 345 2.01 -24.21 -3.45
C ASN A 345 3.51 -24.37 -3.72
N LEU A 346 4.06 -25.59 -3.64
CA LEU A 346 5.45 -25.88 -4.01
C LEU A 346 5.69 -25.62 -5.50
N LEU A 347 4.77 -26.06 -6.37
CA LEU A 347 4.81 -25.77 -7.81
C LEU A 347 4.78 -24.27 -8.10
N TYR A 348 4.00 -23.51 -7.33
CA TYR A 348 3.98 -22.06 -7.43
C TYR A 348 5.33 -21.44 -6.99
N LEU A 349 5.94 -21.98 -5.94
CA LEU A 349 7.23 -21.52 -5.43
C LEU A 349 8.39 -21.76 -6.42
N PHE A 350 8.37 -22.88 -7.17
CA PHE A 350 9.32 -23.08 -8.29
C PHE A 350 9.26 -21.94 -9.32
N LYS A 351 8.05 -21.52 -9.70
CA LYS A 351 7.86 -20.40 -10.65
C LYS A 351 8.37 -19.09 -10.07
N ILE A 352 8.20 -18.86 -8.77
CA ILE A 352 8.74 -17.69 -8.07
C ILE A 352 10.26 -17.66 -8.13
N TYR A 353 10.95 -18.74 -7.76
CA TYR A 353 12.41 -18.80 -7.81
C TYR A 353 12.92 -18.61 -9.24
N GLN A 354 12.28 -19.24 -10.22
CA GLN A 354 12.62 -19.05 -11.63
C GLN A 354 12.51 -17.58 -12.04
N ASN A 355 11.42 -16.89 -11.66
CA ASN A 355 11.23 -15.48 -11.96
C ASN A 355 12.31 -14.59 -11.31
N ILE A 356 12.66 -14.88 -10.04
CA ILE A 356 13.71 -14.15 -9.33
C ILE A 356 15.05 -14.33 -10.04
N ILE A 357 15.44 -15.58 -10.35
CA ILE A 357 16.71 -15.91 -11.01
C ILE A 357 16.82 -15.23 -12.39
N VAL A 358 15.75 -15.27 -13.18
CA VAL A 358 15.69 -14.61 -14.50
C VAL A 358 15.80 -13.08 -14.38
N TYR A 359 15.31 -12.51 -13.28
CA TYR A 359 15.40 -11.07 -13.04
C TYR A 359 16.80 -10.66 -12.56
N THR A 360 17.35 -11.37 -11.57
CA THR A 360 18.69 -11.09 -11.02
C THR A 360 19.78 -11.25 -12.06
N SER A 361 19.64 -12.17 -13.03
CA SER A 361 20.59 -12.33 -14.13
C SER A 361 20.67 -11.13 -15.08
N LYS A 362 19.70 -10.20 -15.04
CA LYS A 362 19.63 -9.01 -15.90
C LYS A 362 20.11 -7.74 -15.20
N ILE A 363 20.42 -7.82 -13.91
CA ILE A 363 20.86 -6.67 -13.12
C ILE A 363 22.25 -6.24 -13.57
N LYS A 364 22.41 -4.93 -13.79
CA LYS A 364 23.70 -4.32 -14.10
C LYS A 364 24.37 -3.83 -12.82
N TYR A 365 25.68 -4.04 -12.74
CA TYR A 365 26.53 -3.63 -11.62
C TYR A 365 27.47 -2.49 -12.02
N ILE A 366 27.91 -1.72 -11.03
CA ILE A 366 29.00 -0.76 -11.11
C ILE A 366 30.27 -1.49 -10.69
N GLU A 367 31.21 -1.66 -11.61
CA GLU A 367 32.52 -2.24 -11.35
C GLU A 367 33.49 -1.17 -10.81
N MET A 368 34.23 -1.49 -9.75
CA MET A 368 35.16 -0.57 -9.08
C MET A 368 36.63 -0.76 -9.48
N THR A 369 36.96 -1.85 -10.17
CA THR A 369 38.32 -2.17 -10.60
C THR A 369 38.33 -2.54 -12.07
N GLU A 370 39.34 -2.07 -12.83
CA GLU A 370 39.55 -2.44 -14.24
C GLU A 370 39.91 -3.91 -14.43
N ASN A 371 40.32 -4.59 -13.35
CA ASN A 371 40.43 -6.04 -13.35
C ASN A 371 39.01 -6.62 -13.29
N HIS A 372 38.50 -7.04 -14.45
CA HIS A 372 37.32 -7.88 -14.63
C HIS A 372 37.53 -9.26 -13.99
N LEU A 373 37.67 -9.29 -12.66
CA LEU A 373 37.76 -10.51 -11.89
C LEU A 373 36.35 -11.12 -11.82
N ASP A 374 36.18 -12.08 -12.73
CA ASP A 374 35.06 -12.98 -12.94
C ASP A 374 33.72 -12.33 -13.29
N ASP A 375 32.99 -12.94 -14.22
CA ASP A 375 31.62 -12.63 -14.65
C ASP A 375 30.57 -12.88 -13.52
N HIS A 376 30.99 -12.79 -12.25
CA HIS A 376 30.21 -13.12 -11.08
C HIS A 376 29.11 -12.10 -10.79
N ASN A 377 27.87 -12.58 -10.83
CA ASN A 377 26.67 -11.87 -10.41
C ASN A 377 26.27 -12.28 -8.97
N PRO A 378 26.57 -11.46 -7.95
CA PRO A 378 26.40 -11.85 -6.55
C PRO A 378 24.94 -12.04 -6.12
N LEU A 379 24.00 -11.23 -6.63
CA LEU A 379 22.57 -11.44 -6.36
C LEU A 379 22.02 -12.69 -7.04
N LEU A 380 22.53 -13.01 -8.24
CA LEU A 380 22.21 -14.26 -8.92
C LEU A 380 22.74 -15.46 -8.14
N ASN A 381 23.99 -15.39 -7.66
CA ASN A 381 24.57 -16.43 -6.80
C ASN A 381 23.76 -16.65 -5.53
N LEU A 382 23.33 -15.58 -4.86
CA LEU A 382 22.45 -15.66 -3.70
C LEU A 382 21.13 -16.37 -4.05
N ALA A 383 20.48 -15.94 -5.12
CA ALA A 383 19.21 -16.52 -5.57
C ALA A 383 19.35 -18.01 -5.91
N VAL A 384 20.42 -18.39 -6.62
CA VAL A 384 20.69 -19.78 -6.97
C VAL A 384 21.05 -20.59 -5.74
N ALA A 385 21.82 -20.08 -4.79
CA ALA A 385 22.15 -20.80 -3.55
C ALA A 385 20.90 -21.17 -2.73
N TYR A 386 19.97 -20.24 -2.55
CA TYR A 386 18.70 -20.52 -1.88
C TYR A 386 17.81 -21.47 -2.67
N TYR A 387 17.76 -21.32 -4.01
CA TYR A 387 17.04 -22.27 -4.86
C TYR A 387 17.63 -23.68 -4.76
N SER A 388 18.95 -23.82 -4.83
CA SER A 388 19.68 -25.08 -4.68
C SER A 388 19.36 -25.75 -3.35
N ASN A 389 19.38 -24.99 -2.25
CA ASN A 389 19.00 -25.52 -0.94
C ASN A 389 17.54 -26.00 -0.91
N PHE A 390 16.63 -25.25 -1.53
CA PHE A 390 15.23 -25.65 -1.66
C PHE A 390 15.06 -26.96 -2.44
N ILE A 391 15.74 -27.12 -3.58
CA ILE A 391 15.69 -28.37 -4.36
C ILE A 391 16.23 -29.56 -3.56
N ASN A 392 17.37 -29.40 -2.88
CA ASN A 392 17.95 -30.47 -2.07
C ASN A 392 16.98 -30.96 -0.97
N LYS A 393 16.20 -30.05 -0.37
CA LYS A 393 15.19 -30.41 0.61
C LYS A 393 14.00 -31.17 0.00
N ILE A 394 13.65 -30.90 -1.25
CA ILE A 394 12.61 -31.66 -1.98
C ILE A 394 13.12 -33.05 -2.35
N ILE A 395 14.36 -33.17 -2.83
CA ILE A 395 14.97 -34.47 -3.11
C ILE A 395 14.96 -35.34 -1.83
N ALA A 396 15.25 -34.72 -0.68
CA ALA A 396 15.19 -35.39 0.61
C ALA A 396 13.77 -35.75 1.09
N SER A 397 12.69 -35.21 0.49
CA SER A 397 11.31 -35.44 0.95
C SER A 397 10.68 -36.73 0.40
N THR A 398 11.37 -37.50 -0.44
CA THR A 398 10.94 -38.82 -0.98
C THR A 398 9.61 -38.84 -1.76
N ASP A 399 9.13 -37.68 -2.26
CA ASP A 399 7.91 -37.60 -3.09
C ASP A 399 8.30 -37.57 -4.58
N ASP A 400 8.12 -38.70 -5.27
CA ASP A 400 8.57 -38.90 -6.65
C ASP A 400 8.02 -37.85 -7.64
N ASP A 401 6.74 -37.45 -7.48
CA ASP A 401 6.13 -36.43 -8.35
C ASP A 401 6.80 -35.06 -8.15
N LEU A 402 7.04 -34.69 -6.88
CA LEU A 402 7.69 -33.42 -6.55
C LEU A 402 9.16 -33.42 -6.97
N ILE A 403 9.85 -34.55 -6.85
CA ILE A 403 11.21 -34.73 -7.35
C ILE A 403 11.23 -34.51 -8.87
N GLN A 404 10.32 -35.14 -9.62
CA GLN A 404 10.24 -34.97 -11.07
C GLN A 404 10.00 -33.49 -11.45
N GLU A 405 9.08 -32.81 -10.78
CA GLU A 405 8.80 -31.39 -11.01
C GLU A 405 9.99 -30.49 -10.65
N SER A 406 10.73 -30.84 -9.59
CA SER A 406 11.96 -30.15 -9.17
C SER A 406 13.06 -30.27 -10.22
N ILE A 407 13.22 -31.44 -10.84
CA ILE A 407 14.17 -31.70 -11.93
C ILE A 407 13.78 -30.87 -13.15
N GLN A 408 12.49 -30.88 -13.53
CA GLN A 408 12.01 -30.06 -14.66
C GLN A 408 12.23 -28.56 -14.43
N SER A 409 11.98 -28.07 -13.22
CA SER A 409 12.25 -26.68 -12.83
C SER A 409 13.74 -26.34 -12.94
N THR A 410 14.60 -27.22 -12.41
CA THR A 410 16.05 -27.06 -12.40
C THR A 410 16.62 -27.05 -13.82
N LEU A 411 16.14 -27.93 -14.70
CA LEU A 411 16.50 -27.96 -16.12
C LEU A 411 16.14 -26.67 -16.85
N LYS A 412 14.96 -26.10 -16.59
CA LYS A 412 14.54 -24.81 -17.18
C LYS A 412 15.48 -23.67 -16.76
N ILE A 413 15.86 -23.61 -15.49
CA ILE A 413 16.79 -22.61 -14.97
C ILE A 413 18.21 -22.84 -15.53
N SER A 414 18.68 -24.08 -15.55
CA SER A 414 19.99 -24.46 -16.09
C SER A 414 20.12 -24.04 -17.56
N ASN A 415 19.14 -24.39 -18.40
CA ASN A 415 19.11 -24.01 -19.81
C ASN A 415 19.09 -22.50 -20.00
N PHE A 416 18.36 -21.76 -19.16
CA PHE A 416 18.32 -20.31 -19.21
C PHE A 416 19.69 -19.68 -18.87
N LEU A 417 20.34 -20.17 -17.81
CA LEU A 417 21.65 -19.66 -17.37
C LEU A 417 22.75 -20.01 -18.38
N LEU A 418 22.76 -21.23 -18.92
CA LEU A 418 23.68 -21.64 -19.99
C LEU A 418 23.62 -20.73 -21.22
N GLN A 419 22.44 -20.20 -21.55
CA GLN A 419 22.26 -19.29 -22.69
C GLN A 419 22.67 -17.84 -22.37
N LYS A 420 22.83 -17.48 -21.09
CA LYS A 420 22.92 -16.07 -20.66
C LYS A 420 24.15 -15.71 -19.85
N THR A 421 24.83 -16.67 -19.23
CA THR A 421 25.94 -16.42 -18.30
C THR A 421 27.07 -17.42 -18.56
N ASN A 422 28.32 -16.94 -18.65
CA ASN A 422 29.51 -17.80 -18.72
C ASN A 422 29.98 -18.28 -17.33
N GLU A 423 29.12 -18.18 -16.31
CA GLU A 423 29.43 -18.52 -14.92
C GLU A 423 29.52 -20.04 -14.69
N HIS A 424 30.68 -20.60 -14.97
CA HIS A 424 30.98 -22.04 -14.87
C HIS A 424 30.75 -22.64 -13.46
N LEU A 425 30.82 -21.81 -12.41
CA LEU A 425 30.62 -22.21 -11.01
C LEU A 425 29.13 -22.39 -10.66
N LEU A 426 28.26 -21.50 -11.16
CA LEU A 426 26.80 -21.62 -11.05
C LEU A 426 26.31 -22.88 -11.75
N TYR A 427 26.83 -23.12 -12.95
CA TYR A 427 26.54 -24.32 -13.72
C TYR A 427 26.94 -25.60 -12.96
N LYS A 428 28.13 -25.62 -12.36
CA LYS A 428 28.61 -26.75 -11.55
C LYS A 428 27.71 -27.03 -10.33
N ASN A 429 27.18 -25.99 -9.68
CA ASN A 429 26.27 -26.15 -8.53
C ASN A 429 24.91 -26.70 -8.97
N ILE A 430 24.41 -26.31 -10.14
CA ILE A 430 23.14 -26.81 -10.69
C ILE A 430 23.28 -28.25 -11.21
N ILE A 431 24.39 -28.59 -11.88
CA ILE A 431 24.66 -29.97 -12.30
C ILE A 431 24.76 -30.91 -11.09
N LYS A 432 25.44 -30.50 -10.02
CA LYS A 432 25.52 -31.30 -8.79
C LYS A 432 24.16 -31.66 -8.20
N ILE A 433 23.14 -30.85 -8.44
CA ILE A 433 21.77 -31.12 -8.00
C ILE A 433 21.09 -32.14 -8.93
N LEU A 434 21.40 -32.09 -10.23
CA LEU A 434 20.85 -33.02 -11.22
C LEU A 434 21.52 -34.41 -11.19
N ASP A 435 22.75 -34.49 -10.68
CA ASP A 435 23.52 -35.74 -10.53
C ASP A 435 23.26 -36.48 -9.21
N GLN A 436 22.45 -35.92 -8.30
CA GLN A 436 21.98 -36.53 -7.04
C GLN A 436 20.68 -37.30 -7.26
#